data_AF-A0A2D5GTM8-F1
#
_entry.id   AF-A0A2D5GTM8-F1
#
_cell.length_a   1.000
_cell.length_b   1.000
_cell.length_c   1.000
_cell.angle_alpha   90.00
_cell.angle_beta   90.00
_cell.angle_gamma   90.00
#
_symmetry.space_group_name_H-M   'P 1'
#
loop_
_entity.id
_entity.type
_entity.pdbx_description
1 polymer ?
#
loop_
_entity_poly.entity_id
_entity_poly.type
_entity_poly.pdbx_seq_one_letter_code
_entity_poly.pdbx_strand_id
1 'polypeptide(L)'
;MNGNFDIDLDFGQIYEEKIRKIFQGKGGIEVKTERDMWKRTGNIAIEVSYRGNPSGLSSTNADWWVHILSDNGEIDTAFMFEVNKLRKKIRRLVSRKEARIVMGGDNNDSKIVLVPISKLSQVT
;
A
#
# COMPACT_ATOMS: atom_id res chain seq x y z
N MET A 1 14.34 35.98 13.04
CA MET A 1 13.38 34.98 12.52
C MET A 1 13.57 33.72 13.34
N ASN A 2 12.86 33.58 14.46
CA ASN A 2 12.84 32.35 15.25
C ASN A 2 11.48 31.70 14.97
N GLY A 3 11.37 31.10 13.79
CA GLY A 3 10.11 30.53 13.31
C GLY A 3 9.93 29.11 13.85
N ASN A 4 8.90 28.92 14.68
CA ASN A 4 8.14 27.68 14.92
C ASN A 4 8.85 26.31 15.05
N PHE A 5 10.17 26.26 15.22
CA PHE A 5 10.93 25.01 15.26
C PHE A 5 10.44 24.06 16.36
N ASP A 6 10.06 24.60 17.52
CA ASP A 6 9.52 23.80 18.64
C ASP A 6 8.15 23.19 18.33
N ILE A 7 7.28 23.91 17.60
CA ILE A 7 5.95 23.41 17.19
C ILE A 7 6.10 22.32 16.13
N ASP A 8 7.03 22.50 15.18
CA ASP A 8 7.33 21.51 14.16
C ASP A 8 7.99 20.25 14.78
N LEU A 9 8.79 20.42 15.84
CA LEU A 9 9.39 19.33 16.61
C LEU A 9 8.32 18.48 17.33
N ASP A 10 7.40 19.11 18.05
CA ASP A 10 6.29 18.42 18.73
C ASP A 10 5.40 17.66 17.73
N PHE A 11 5.12 18.27 16.57
CA PHE A 11 4.39 17.62 15.50
C PHE A 11 5.13 16.37 15.00
N GLY A 12 6.44 16.46 14.74
CA GLY A 12 7.26 15.32 14.31
C GLY A 12 7.23 14.15 15.30
N GLN A 13 7.43 14.43 16.59
CA GLN A 13 7.46 13.42 17.65
C GLN A 13 6.15 12.62 17.76
N ILE A 14 5.00 13.25 17.53
CA ILE A 14 3.70 12.57 17.53
C ILE A 14 3.64 11.46 16.47
N TYR A 15 4.19 11.69 15.28
CA TYR A 15 4.16 10.69 14.20
C TYR A 15 5.27 9.66 14.33
N GLU A 16 6.44 10.04 14.85
CA GLU A 16 7.48 9.08 15.24
C GLU A 16 6.95 8.09 16.26
N GLU A 17 6.24 8.55 17.30
CA GLU A 17 5.64 7.69 18.32
C GLU A 17 4.56 6.76 17.72
N LYS A 18 3.78 7.23 16.75
CA LYS A 18 2.82 6.38 16.03
C LYS A 18 3.52 5.26 15.27
N ILE A 19 4.58 5.59 14.51
CA ILE A 19 5.37 4.61 13.77
C ILE A 19 6.06 3.63 14.73
N ARG A 20 6.65 4.13 15.82
CA ARG A 20 7.28 3.30 16.86
C ARG A 20 6.31 2.27 17.43
N LYS A 21 5.07 2.66 17.71
CA LYS A 21 4.03 1.74 18.19
C LYS A 21 3.76 0.59 17.21
N ILE A 22 3.75 0.87 15.91
CA ILE A 22 3.58 -0.16 14.87
C ILE A 22 4.75 -1.15 14.91
N PHE A 23 6.00 -0.65 14.96
CA PHE A 23 7.19 -1.50 15.06
C PHE A 23 7.29 -2.28 16.39
N GLN A 24 6.66 -1.78 17.45
CA GLN A 24 6.51 -2.49 18.72
C GLN A 24 5.38 -3.54 18.71
N GLY A 25 4.80 -3.82 17.55
CA GLY A 25 3.77 -4.83 17.38
C GLY A 25 2.36 -4.39 17.75
N LYS A 26 2.10 -3.07 17.87
CA LYS A 26 0.72 -2.57 18.04
C LYS A 26 0.02 -2.55 16.68
N GLY A 27 -0.82 -3.57 16.46
CA GLY A 27 -1.64 -3.74 15.28
C GLY A 27 -1.08 -4.77 14.31
N GLY A 28 -1.97 -5.37 13.51
CA GLY A 28 -1.60 -6.35 12.49
C GLY A 28 -1.06 -5.68 11.24
N ILE A 29 -0.04 -6.28 10.61
CA ILE A 29 0.54 -5.81 9.35
C ILE A 29 0.46 -6.92 8.31
N GLU A 30 -0.17 -6.64 7.17
CA GLU A 30 -0.05 -7.48 5.98
C GLU A 30 1.07 -6.96 5.09
N VAL A 31 2.05 -7.82 4.79
CA VAL A 31 3.21 -7.48 3.95
C VAL A 31 3.09 -8.19 2.61
N LYS A 32 3.25 -7.45 1.52
CA LYS A 32 3.35 -7.98 0.15
C LYS A 32 4.61 -7.45 -0.50
N THR A 33 5.26 -8.30 -1.30
CA THR A 33 6.49 -7.95 -2.01
C THR A 33 6.30 -8.19 -3.50
N GLU A 34 6.59 -7.18 -4.31
CA GLU A 34 6.59 -7.27 -5.77
C GLU A 34 8.04 -7.21 -6.29
N ARG A 35 8.37 -8.10 -7.24
CA ARG A 35 9.71 -8.23 -7.82
C ARG A 35 9.73 -7.68 -9.22
N ASP A 36 10.51 -6.62 -9.44
CA ASP A 36 10.96 -6.04 -10.72
C ASP A 36 9.88 -5.57 -11.74
N MET A 37 8.68 -6.16 -11.76
CA MET A 37 7.59 -5.83 -12.68
C MET A 37 7.07 -4.41 -12.49
N TRP A 38 7.11 -3.91 -11.27
CA TRP A 38 6.75 -2.54 -10.94
C TRP A 38 7.68 -1.52 -11.63
N LYS A 39 8.97 -1.82 -11.82
CA LYS A 39 9.91 -0.94 -12.56
C LYS A 39 9.54 -0.86 -14.04
N ARG A 40 9.14 -1.99 -14.62
CA ARG A 40 8.79 -2.07 -16.04
C ARG A 40 7.43 -1.44 -16.35
N THR A 41 6.45 -1.65 -15.48
CA THR A 41 5.06 -1.26 -15.76
C THR A 41 4.65 0.05 -15.09
N GLY A 42 5.36 0.49 -14.06
CA GLY A 42 4.97 1.64 -13.24
C GLY A 42 3.74 1.40 -12.37
N ASN A 43 3.30 0.14 -12.21
CA ASN A 43 2.13 -0.22 -11.41
C ASN A 43 2.53 -1.15 -10.27
N ILE A 44 1.71 -1.14 -9.21
CA ILE A 44 1.69 -2.20 -8.19
C ILE A 44 0.48 -3.10 -8.38
N ALA A 45 0.60 -4.37 -7.97
CA ALA A 45 -0.47 -5.36 -8.01
C ALA A 45 -1.15 -5.53 -6.64
N ILE A 46 -2.42 -5.14 -6.53
CA ILE A 46 -3.24 -5.35 -5.32
C ILE A 46 -4.26 -6.47 -5.56
N GLU A 47 -4.05 -7.63 -4.96
CA GLU A 47 -5.01 -8.73 -5.02
C GLU A 47 -6.26 -8.43 -4.18
N VAL A 48 -7.44 -8.72 -4.77
CA VAL A 48 -8.74 -8.52 -4.12
C VAL A 48 -9.62 -9.78 -4.11
N SER A 49 -9.32 -10.79 -4.91
CA SER A 49 -9.99 -12.10 -4.84
C SER A 49 -9.14 -13.21 -5.46
N TYR A 50 -9.35 -14.44 -5.02
CA TYR A 50 -8.73 -15.66 -5.56
C TYR A 50 -9.81 -16.72 -5.77
N ARG A 51 -9.91 -17.28 -6.99
CA ARG A 51 -10.93 -18.29 -7.36
C ARG A 51 -12.36 -17.92 -6.95
N GLY A 52 -12.71 -16.64 -7.17
CA GLY A 52 -14.04 -16.10 -6.85
C GLY A 52 -14.26 -15.73 -5.38
N ASN A 53 -13.34 -16.07 -4.46
CA ASN A 53 -13.45 -15.75 -3.04
C ASN A 53 -12.69 -14.46 -2.68
N PRO A 54 -13.16 -13.65 -1.73
CA PRO A 54 -12.41 -12.49 -1.23
C PRO A 54 -11.00 -12.89 -0.76
N SER A 55 -10.00 -12.15 -1.22
CA SER A 55 -8.58 -12.37 -0.88
C SER A 55 -7.85 -11.05 -0.72
N GLY A 56 -6.65 -11.10 -0.14
CA GLY A 56 -5.75 -9.96 0.03
C GLY A 56 -6.45 -8.76 0.66
N LEU A 57 -6.47 -7.64 -0.05
CA LEU A 57 -7.01 -6.39 0.49
C LEU A 57 -8.51 -6.50 0.86
N SER A 58 -9.27 -7.38 0.20
CA SER A 58 -10.71 -7.56 0.46
C SER A 58 -11.01 -8.33 1.74
N SER A 59 -10.10 -9.20 2.20
CA SER A 59 -10.35 -10.11 3.33
C SER A 59 -9.40 -9.93 4.52
N THR A 60 -8.31 -9.20 4.35
CA THR A 60 -7.35 -8.96 5.43
C THR A 60 -7.98 -8.26 6.64
N ASN A 61 -7.59 -8.71 7.84
CA ASN A 61 -7.94 -8.09 9.12
C ASN A 61 -6.78 -7.25 9.70
N ALA A 62 -5.70 -7.07 8.94
CA ALA A 62 -4.59 -6.22 9.35
C ALA A 62 -5.03 -4.75 9.46
N ASP A 63 -4.39 -4.03 10.37
CA ASP A 63 -4.57 -2.59 10.51
C ASP A 63 -3.78 -1.84 9.42
N TRP A 64 -2.60 -2.38 9.09
CA TRP A 64 -1.64 -1.80 8.16
C TRP A 64 -1.34 -2.74 7.00
N TRP A 65 -1.09 -2.13 5.85
CA TRP A 65 -0.63 -2.78 4.63
C TRP A 65 0.73 -2.21 4.25
N VAL A 66 1.73 -3.08 4.08
CA VAL A 66 3.05 -2.70 3.56
C VAL A 66 3.25 -3.38 2.22
N HIS A 67 3.49 -2.57 1.19
CA HIS A 67 3.76 -3.04 -0.16
C HIS A 67 5.21 -2.72 -0.53
N ILE A 68 6.05 -3.75 -0.50
CA ILE A 68 7.47 -3.70 -0.79
C ILE A 68 7.70 -3.84 -2.29
N LEU A 69 8.45 -2.90 -2.84
CA LEU A 69 8.98 -2.95 -4.18
C LEU A 69 10.44 -3.35 -4.09
N SER A 70 10.74 -4.55 -4.59
CA SER A 70 12.09 -5.09 -4.59
C SER A 70 12.74 -4.96 -5.97
N ASP A 71 14.05 -4.76 -5.97
CA ASP A 71 14.90 -4.77 -7.16
C ASP A 71 16.15 -5.59 -6.87
N ASN A 72 16.45 -6.56 -7.73
CA ASN A 72 17.61 -7.45 -7.57
C ASN A 72 17.70 -8.14 -6.19
N GLY A 73 16.54 -8.41 -5.57
CA GLY A 73 16.46 -9.06 -4.26
C GLY A 73 16.61 -8.14 -3.05
N GLU A 74 16.80 -6.83 -3.26
CA GLU A 74 16.83 -5.83 -2.19
C GLU A 74 15.54 -5.01 -2.14
N ILE A 75 15.25 -4.41 -0.98
CA ILE A 75 14.14 -3.46 -0.85
C ILE A 75 14.58 -2.15 -1.49
N ASP A 76 13.93 -1.78 -2.60
CA ASP A 76 14.12 -0.47 -3.22
C ASP A 76 13.26 0.57 -2.49
N THR A 77 11.96 0.29 -2.37
CA THR A 77 10.98 1.19 -1.74
C THR A 77 9.87 0.38 -1.06
N ALA A 78 9.26 0.91 -0.01
CA ALA A 78 8.05 0.35 0.58
C ALA A 78 6.97 1.43 0.76
N PHE A 79 5.73 1.09 0.41
CA PHE A 79 4.56 1.91 0.69
C PHE A 79 3.78 1.34 1.86
N MET A 80 3.49 2.17 2.86
CA MET A 80 2.68 1.79 4.02
C MET A 80 1.34 2.53 4.02
N PHE A 81 0.26 1.82 4.29
CA PHE A 81 -1.09 2.37 4.35
C PHE A 81 -1.88 1.78 5.53
N GLU A 82 -2.77 2.58 6.13
CA GLU A 82 -3.88 1.99 6.88
C GLU A 82 -4.79 1.23 5.91
N VAL A 83 -5.12 -0.03 6.21
CA VAL A 83 -5.90 -0.91 5.32
C VAL A 83 -7.22 -0.27 4.91
N ASN A 84 -7.92 0.37 5.84
CA ASN A 84 -9.20 1.03 5.56
C ASN A 84 -9.05 2.22 4.60
N LYS A 85 -7.95 2.98 4.70
CA LYS A 85 -7.66 4.08 3.77
C LYS A 85 -7.26 3.54 2.40
N LEU A 86 -6.46 2.47 2.35
CA LEU A 86 -6.09 1.80 1.11
C LEU A 86 -7.33 1.28 0.37
N ARG A 87 -8.24 0.57 1.04
CA ARG A 87 -9.53 0.12 0.46
C ARG A 87 -10.31 1.25 -0.20
N LYS A 88 -10.45 2.39 0.51
CA LYS A 88 -11.13 3.58 -0.03
C LYS A 88 -10.42 4.15 -1.25
N LYS A 89 -9.09 4.28 -1.19
CA LYS A 89 -8.27 4.76 -2.31
C LYS A 89 -8.41 3.85 -3.55
N ILE A 90 -8.26 2.54 -3.38
CA ILE A 90 -8.37 1.56 -4.48
C ILE A 90 -9.76 1.62 -5.13
N ARG A 91 -10.83 1.63 -4.33
CA ARG A 91 -12.20 1.76 -4.85
C ARG A 91 -12.39 3.02 -5.69
N ARG A 92 -11.85 4.15 -5.22
CA ARG A 92 -11.91 5.44 -5.92
C ARG A 92 -11.12 5.42 -7.23
N LEU A 93 -9.91 4.88 -7.24
CA LEU A 93 -9.09 4.81 -8.45
C LEU A 93 -9.74 3.93 -9.51
N VAL A 94 -10.32 2.79 -9.09
CA VAL A 94 -11.10 1.92 -9.98
C VAL A 94 -12.33 2.64 -10.52
N SER A 95 -13.12 3.32 -9.67
CA SER A 95 -14.33 4.02 -10.12
C SER A 95 -14.04 5.14 -11.10
N ARG A 96 -12.88 5.80 -10.98
CA ARG A 96 -12.40 6.85 -11.89
C ARG A 96 -11.67 6.31 -13.12
N LYS A 97 -11.55 4.99 -13.28
CA LYS A 97 -10.77 4.34 -14.35
C LYS A 97 -9.28 4.72 -14.36
N GLU A 98 -8.76 5.12 -13.20
CA GLU A 98 -7.34 5.45 -12.98
C GLU A 98 -6.53 4.22 -12.53
N ALA A 99 -7.20 3.14 -12.14
CA ALA A 99 -6.61 1.82 -11.90
C ALA A 99 -7.39 0.76 -12.70
N ARG A 100 -6.68 -0.28 -13.14
CA ARG A 100 -7.25 -1.35 -13.98
C ARG A 100 -7.45 -2.62 -13.17
N ILE A 101 -8.56 -3.30 -13.41
CA ILE A 101 -8.79 -4.65 -12.88
C ILE A 101 -8.39 -5.64 -13.95
N VAL A 102 -7.57 -6.61 -13.58
CA VAL A 102 -7.14 -7.71 -14.43
C VAL A 102 -7.28 -9.03 -13.70
N MET A 103 -7.33 -10.12 -14.45
CA MET A 103 -7.00 -11.43 -13.91
C MET A 103 -5.48 -11.62 -14.01
N GLY A 104 -4.89 -12.31 -13.03
CA GLY A 104 -3.47 -12.61 -12.97
C GLY A 104 -3.15 -13.58 -11.85
N GLY A 105 -1.91 -13.56 -11.38
CA GLY A 105 -1.39 -14.57 -10.46
C GLY A 105 -1.15 -15.91 -11.18
N ASP A 106 -0.82 -16.93 -10.41
CA ASP A 106 -0.61 -18.27 -10.97
C ASP A 106 -1.93 -18.80 -11.56
N ASN A 107 -1.86 -19.34 -12.78
CA ASN A 107 -3.01 -19.83 -13.53
C ASN A 107 -4.11 -18.80 -13.83
N ASN A 108 -3.83 -17.50 -13.68
CA ASN A 108 -4.82 -16.43 -13.92
C ASN A 108 -6.05 -16.51 -12.98
N ASP A 109 -5.88 -17.08 -11.78
CA ASP A 109 -6.94 -17.34 -10.80
C ASP A 109 -7.23 -16.15 -9.85
N SER A 110 -6.35 -15.13 -9.83
CA SER A 110 -6.46 -13.97 -8.95
C SER A 110 -7.03 -12.75 -9.68
N LYS A 111 -7.94 -12.04 -9.04
CA LYS A 111 -8.35 -10.70 -9.46
C LYS A 111 -7.45 -9.66 -8.82
N ILE A 112 -6.76 -8.90 -9.66
CA ILE A 112 -5.75 -7.95 -9.26
C ILE A 112 -6.15 -6.56 -9.74
N VAL A 113 -5.98 -5.56 -8.87
CA VAL A 113 -6.05 -4.15 -9.24
C VAL A 113 -4.62 -3.67 -9.51
N LEU A 114 -4.35 -3.32 -10.77
CA LEU A 114 -3.11 -2.66 -11.17
C LEU A 114 -3.24 -1.16 -10.90
N VAL A 115 -2.42 -0.68 -9.97
CA VAL A 115 -2.47 0.69 -9.48
C VAL A 115 -1.20 1.42 -9.90
N PRO A 116 -1.29 2.51 -10.68
CA PRO A 116 -0.10 3.31 -11.01
C PRO A 116 0.56 3.86 -9.74
N ILE A 117 1.87 3.69 -9.61
CA ILE A 117 2.64 4.18 -8.45
C ILE A 117 2.45 5.69 -8.27
N SER A 118 2.37 6.44 -9.37
CA SER A 118 2.12 7.88 -9.37
C SER A 118 0.80 8.31 -8.71
N LYS A 119 -0.15 7.38 -8.51
CA LYS A 119 -1.44 7.60 -7.85
C LYS A 119 -1.43 7.25 -6.36
N LEU A 120 -0.34 6.68 -5.83
CA LEU A 120 -0.24 6.26 -4.43
C LEU A 120 -0.03 7.43 -3.46
N SER A 121 0.64 8.51 -3.89
CA SER A 121 0.86 9.71 -3.08
C SER A 121 -0.15 10.83 -3.33
N GLN A 122 -0.96 10.75 -4.39
CA GLN A 122 -1.94 11.80 -4.69
C GLN A 122 -3.02 11.87 -3.60
N VAL A 123 -3.04 13.01 -2.92
CA VAL A 123 -4.14 13.47 -2.06
C VAL A 123 -5.18 14.10 -2.99
N THR A 124 -6.43 13.67 -2.86
CA THR A 124 -7.58 14.25 -3.57
C THR A 124 -8.72 14.30 -2.60
#